data_AF-A0A7V2WDE0-F1
#
_entry.id   AF-A0A7V2WDE0-F1
#
_cell.length_a   1.000
_cell.length_b   1.000
_cell.length_c   1.000
_cell.angle_alpha   90.00
_cell.angle_beta   90.00
_cell.angle_gamma   90.00
#
_symmetry.space_group_name_H-M   'P 1'
#
loop_
_entity.id
_entity.type
_entity.pdbx_description
1 polymer ?
#
loop_
_entity_poly.entity_id
_entity_poly.type
_entity_poly.pdbx_seq_one_letter_code
_entity_poly.pdbx_strand_id
1 'polypeptide(L)'
;PEKADYYYKQRWQIEMTFRAMKSSGFDIEKTHLSDTKRIEKLVLLIMVAFVWAYKVGIHIHQNIKPIKVKKHGRKAKTIFKTGLDFITKYFLNDSYIPEFNIFEFLSCT
;
A
#
# COMPACT_ATOMS: atom_id res chain seq x y z
N PRO A 1 -4.29 31.69 0.32
CA PRO A 1 -3.55 31.76 1.62
C PRO A 1 -4.21 30.93 2.74
N GLU A 2 -5.50 31.11 3.01
CA GLU A 2 -6.19 30.52 4.18
C GLU A 2 -6.17 28.99 4.27
N LYS A 3 -6.09 28.28 3.15
CA LYS A 3 -6.03 26.79 3.11
C LYS A 3 -4.62 26.22 2.89
N ALA A 4 -3.59 27.07 2.89
CA ALA A 4 -2.22 26.65 2.57
C ALA A 4 -1.75 25.51 3.49
N ASP A 5 -2.00 25.61 4.80
CA ASP A 5 -1.61 24.59 5.79
C ASP A 5 -2.29 23.23 5.55
N TYR A 6 -3.56 23.25 5.12
CA TYR A 6 -4.29 22.03 4.82
C TYR A 6 -3.67 21.30 3.62
N TYR A 7 -3.42 22.02 2.52
CA TYR A 7 -2.79 21.43 1.33
C TYR A 7 -1.34 21.01 1.60
N TYR A 8 -0.59 21.78 2.39
CA TYR A 8 0.78 21.45 2.72
C TYR A 8 0.88 20.13 3.51
N LYS A 9 -0.08 19.85 4.40
CA LYS A 9 -0.15 18.55 5.11
C LYS A 9 -0.37 17.37 4.16
N GLN A 10 -1.07 17.55 3.05
CA GLN A 10 -1.29 16.48 2.07
C GLN A 10 0.00 16.08 1.33
N ARG A 11 0.97 17.00 1.22
CA ARG A 11 2.29 16.71 0.61
C ARG A 11 2.96 15.48 1.24
N TRP A 12 2.82 15.29 2.56
CA TRP A 12 3.42 14.17 3.28
C TRP A 12 2.99 12.79 2.74
N GLN A 13 1.86 12.71 2.01
CA GLN A 13 1.42 11.47 1.38
C GLN A 13 2.44 10.92 0.36
N ILE A 14 3.20 11.78 -0.33
CA ILE A 14 4.20 11.33 -1.31
C ILE A 14 5.35 10.56 -0.63
N GLU A 15 5.75 10.97 0.57
CA GLU A 15 6.80 10.30 1.34
C GLU A 15 6.36 8.90 1.77
N MET A 16 5.07 8.73 2.06
CA MET A 16 4.50 7.42 2.36
C MET A 16 4.54 6.49 1.14
N THR A 17 4.29 7.03 -0.05
CA THR A 17 4.42 6.29 -1.32
C THR A 17 5.86 5.88 -1.57
N PHE A 18 6.83 6.79 -1.44
CA PHE A 18 8.25 6.44 -1.61
C PHE A 18 8.72 5.41 -0.58
N ARG A 19 8.28 5.53 0.67
CA ARG A 19 8.60 4.54 1.70
C ARG A 19 8.04 3.16 1.36
N ALA A 20 6.83 3.10 0.81
CA ALA A 20 6.20 1.85 0.36
C ALA A 20 6.89 1.21 -0.85
N MET A 21 7.44 2.00 -1.77
CA MET A 21 8.23 1.49 -2.90
C MET A 21 9.59 0.92 -2.47
N LYS A 22 10.16 1.44 -1.38
CA LYS A 22 11.44 1.00 -0.81
C LYS A 22 11.23 -0.03 0.30
N SER A 23 12.02 0.08 1.37
CA SER A 23 12.16 -0.84 2.50
C SER A 23 10.88 -1.21 3.26
N SER A 24 9.78 -0.47 3.11
CA SER A 24 8.52 -0.75 3.82
C SER A 24 7.52 -1.54 2.99
N GLY A 25 7.81 -1.86 1.73
CA GLY A 25 6.89 -2.57 0.85
C GLY A 25 7.61 -3.38 -0.23
N PHE A 26 7.82 -2.79 -1.40
CA PHE A 26 8.25 -3.52 -2.60
C PHE A 26 9.77 -3.69 -2.73
N ASP A 27 10.58 -3.06 -1.86
CA ASP A 27 12.03 -3.26 -1.81
C ASP A 27 12.75 -3.06 -3.16
N ILE A 28 12.30 -2.12 -4.00
CA ILE A 28 12.82 -1.93 -5.37
C ILE A 28 14.35 -1.78 -5.40
N GLU A 29 14.91 -1.09 -4.41
CA GLU A 29 16.35 -0.82 -4.29
C GLU A 29 17.19 -2.10 -4.14
N LYS A 30 16.60 -3.21 -3.64
CA LYS A 30 17.28 -4.52 -3.50
C LYS A 30 17.31 -5.33 -4.79
N THR A 31 16.59 -4.92 -5.84
CA THR A 31 16.55 -5.65 -7.11
C THR A 31 17.85 -5.52 -7.91
N HIS A 32 18.71 -4.55 -7.56
CA HIS A 32 19.94 -4.20 -8.29
C HIS A 32 19.75 -3.96 -9.79
N LEU A 33 18.51 -3.69 -10.23
CA LEU A 33 18.20 -3.36 -11.62
C LEU A 33 18.80 -2.00 -11.97
N SER A 34 19.68 -2.00 -12.97
CA SER A 34 20.32 -0.79 -13.51
C SER A 34 19.80 -0.38 -14.89
N ASP A 35 19.22 -1.33 -15.64
CA ASP A 35 18.64 -1.06 -16.96
C ASP A 35 17.35 -0.24 -16.84
N THR A 36 17.33 0.95 -17.45
CA THR A 36 16.22 1.91 -17.34
C THR A 36 14.91 1.36 -17.89
N LYS A 37 14.94 0.60 -18.99
CA LYS A 37 13.71 0.01 -19.59
C LYS A 37 13.12 -1.07 -18.68
N ARG A 38 13.96 -1.82 -17.97
CA ARG A 38 13.50 -2.81 -16.98
C ARG A 38 12.95 -2.15 -15.73
N ILE A 39 13.57 -1.07 -15.26
CA ILE A 39 13.07 -0.26 -14.13
C ILE A 39 11.70 0.31 -14.46
N GLU A 40 11.51 0.89 -15.66
CA GLU A 40 10.23 1.43 -16.10
C GLU A 40 9.11 0.38 -16.02
N LYS A 41 9.35 -0.81 -16.58
CA LYS A 41 8.39 -1.93 -16.53
C LYS A 41 8.11 -2.39 -15.11
N LEU A 42 9.13 -2.48 -14.26
CA LEU A 42 8.97 -2.86 -12.86
C LEU A 42 8.12 -1.83 -12.10
N VAL A 43 8.41 -0.54 -12.28
CA VAL A 43 7.65 0.55 -11.65
C VAL A 43 6.20 0.51 -12.08
N LEU A 44 5.91 0.28 -13.38
CA LEU A 44 4.54 0.14 -13.87
C LEU A 44 3.77 -0.98 -13.12
N LEU A 45 4.38 -2.17 -13.01
CA LEU A 45 3.77 -3.30 -12.29
C LEU A 45 3.58 -3.01 -10.81
N ILE A 46 4.57 -2.37 -10.18
CA ILE A 46 4.51 -1.98 -8.77
C ILE A 46 3.42 -0.95 -8.52
N MET A 47 3.18 -0.02 -9.43
CA MET A 47 2.10 0.96 -9.28
C MET A 47 0.73 0.28 -9.25
N VAL A 48 0.51 -0.74 -10.09
CA VAL A 48 -0.72 -1.55 -10.06
C VAL A 48 -0.85 -2.29 -8.73
N ALA A 49 0.22 -2.98 -8.30
CA ALA A 49 0.24 -3.67 -7.01
C ALA A 49 0.06 -2.72 -5.82
N PHE A 50 0.58 -1.49 -5.91
CA PHE A 50 0.45 -0.46 -4.88
C PHE A 50 -1.01 -0.03 -4.73
N VAL A 51 -1.69 0.29 -5.84
CA VAL A 51 -3.11 0.65 -5.83
C VAL A 51 -3.95 -0.49 -5.27
N TRP A 52 -3.63 -1.73 -5.66
CA TRP A 52 -4.32 -2.91 -5.15
C TRP A 52 -4.18 -3.05 -3.63
N ALA A 53 -2.94 -3.01 -3.11
CA ALA A 53 -2.68 -3.05 -1.67
C ALA A 53 -3.35 -1.88 -0.94
N TYR A 54 -3.44 -0.71 -1.55
CA TYR A 54 -4.12 0.43 -0.95
C TYR A 54 -5.64 0.19 -0.85
N LYS A 55 -6.30 -0.26 -1.92
CA LYS A 55 -7.73 -0.59 -1.93
C LYS A 55 -8.08 -1.68 -0.91
N VAL A 56 -7.31 -2.77 -0.89
CA VAL A 56 -7.46 -3.85 0.09
C VAL A 56 -7.30 -3.31 1.52
N GLY A 57 -6.30 -2.47 1.75
CA GLY A 57 -6.08 -1.83 3.04
C GLY A 57 -7.22 -0.92 3.49
N ILE A 58 -7.87 -0.19 2.56
CA ILE A 58 -9.06 0.63 2.85
C ILE A 58 -10.20 -0.28 3.28
N HIS A 59 -10.47 -1.33 2.52
CA HIS A 59 -11.56 -2.26 2.82
C HIS A 59 -11.38 -2.91 4.19
N ILE A 60 -10.17 -3.42 4.49
CA ILE A 60 -9.86 -3.97 5.81
C ILE A 60 -10.10 -2.92 6.90
N HIS A 61 -9.66 -1.68 6.69
CA HIS A 61 -9.81 -0.62 7.69
C HIS A 61 -11.28 -0.25 7.96
N GLN A 62 -12.12 -0.27 6.93
CA GLN A 62 -13.51 0.19 7.01
C GLN A 62 -14.48 -0.93 7.42
N ASN A 63 -14.31 -2.14 6.89
CA ASN A 63 -15.33 -3.19 6.93
C ASN A 63 -14.96 -4.37 7.83
N ILE A 64 -13.67 -4.56 8.14
CA ILE A 64 -13.20 -5.77 8.86
C ILE A 64 -12.62 -5.39 10.21
N LYS A 65 -11.51 -4.63 10.19
CA LYS A 65 -10.77 -4.28 11.38
C LYS A 65 -10.13 -2.91 11.25
N PRO A 66 -10.69 -1.90 11.93
CA PRO A 66 -10.10 -0.58 11.97
C PRO A 66 -8.67 -0.57 12.49
N ILE A 67 -7.77 0.10 11.75
CA ILE A 67 -6.40 0.34 12.19
C ILE A 67 -6.43 1.29 13.39
N LYS A 68 -5.93 0.82 14.53
CA LYS A 68 -5.86 1.61 15.77
C LYS A 68 -5.05 2.89 15.56
N VAL A 69 -5.57 4.01 16.05
CA VAL A 69 -4.84 5.29 16.16
C VAL A 69 -4.12 5.31 17.51
N LYS A 70 -2.82 5.60 17.49
CA LYS A 70 -2.00 5.67 18.71
C LYS A 70 -2.18 7.04 19.39
N LYS A 71 -1.72 7.17 20.64
CA LYS A 71 -1.83 8.41 21.46
C LYS A 71 -1.33 9.68 20.75
N HIS A 72 -0.31 9.57 19.91
CA HIS A 72 0.24 10.67 19.11
C HIS A 72 -0.58 10.99 17.83
N GLY A 73 -1.82 10.51 17.70
CA GLY A 73 -2.74 10.85 16.61
C GLY A 73 -2.47 10.19 15.25
N ARG A 74 -1.48 9.28 15.14
CA ARG A 74 -1.19 8.57 13.88
C ARG A 74 -1.63 7.11 13.97
N LYS A 75 -2.03 6.54 12.83
CA LYS A 75 -2.38 5.12 12.71
C LYS A 75 -1.18 4.24 13.09
N ALA A 76 -1.44 3.12 13.75
CA ALA A 76 -0.41 2.16 14.16
C ALA A 76 0.29 1.51 12.95
N LYS A 77 -0.41 1.42 11.83
CA LYS A 77 0.06 0.88 10.55
C LYS A 77 -0.52 1.72 9.42
N THR A 78 0.18 1.79 8.29
CA THR A 78 -0.34 2.51 7.11
C THR A 78 -1.45 1.68 6.45
N ILE A 79 -2.35 2.34 5.73
CA ILE A 79 -3.41 1.65 4.96
C ILE A 79 -2.76 0.68 3.96
N PHE A 80 -1.79 1.17 3.18
CA PHE A 80 -1.00 0.37 2.24
C PHE A 80 -0.40 -0.88 2.88
N LYS A 81 0.32 -0.75 4.00
CA LYS A 81 1.02 -1.87 4.63
C LYS A 81 0.05 -2.90 5.21
N THR A 82 -1.12 -2.46 5.66
CA THR A 82 -2.20 -3.37 6.07
C THR A 82 -2.67 -4.23 4.90
N GLY A 83 -2.94 -3.62 3.74
CA GLY A 83 -3.37 -4.37 2.57
C GLY A 83 -2.27 -5.22 1.94
N LEU A 84 -1.04 -4.71 1.88
CA LEU A 84 0.11 -5.50 1.39
C LEU A 84 0.29 -6.77 2.23
N ASP A 85 0.29 -6.65 3.56
CA ASP A 85 0.47 -7.82 4.42
C ASP A 85 -0.68 -8.83 4.30
N PHE A 86 -1.90 -8.36 4.01
CA PHE A 86 -3.03 -9.24 3.69
C PHE A 86 -2.81 -9.98 2.37
N ILE A 87 -2.43 -9.27 1.30
CA ILE A 87 -2.13 -9.86 -0.01
C ILE A 87 -0.98 -10.87 0.10
N THR A 88 0.08 -10.52 0.82
CA THR A 88 1.21 -11.42 1.07
C THR A 88 0.77 -12.67 1.82
N LYS A 89 -0.07 -12.53 2.86
CA LYS A 89 -0.62 -13.68 3.58
C LYS A 89 -1.51 -14.53 2.67
N TYR A 90 -2.30 -13.90 1.81
CA TYR A 90 -3.15 -14.59 0.84
C TYR A 90 -2.34 -15.48 -0.11
N PHE A 91 -1.24 -14.96 -0.67
CA PHE A 91 -0.46 -15.71 -1.66
C PHE A 91 0.61 -16.64 -1.08
N LEU A 92 1.18 -16.33 0.08
CA LEU A 92 2.33 -17.06 0.63
C LEU A 92 1.95 -18.06 1.73
N ASN A 93 0.67 -18.17 2.08
CA ASN A 93 0.21 -19.10 3.10
C ASN A 93 -0.92 -19.97 2.57
N ASP A 94 -0.58 -21.20 2.19
CA ASP A 94 -1.52 -22.20 1.65
C ASP A 94 -2.66 -22.58 2.62
N SER A 95 -2.45 -22.38 3.92
CA SER A 95 -3.45 -22.66 4.95
C SER A 95 -4.35 -21.46 5.29
N TYR A 96 -4.14 -20.31 4.64
CA TYR A 96 -4.89 -19.11 4.94
C TYR A 96 -6.27 -19.13 4.26
N ILE A 97 -7.32 -19.02 5.08
CA ILE A 97 -8.69 -18.84 4.60
C ILE A 97 -8.98 -17.35 4.52
N PRO A 98 -9.20 -16.78 3.32
CA PRO A 98 -9.42 -15.36 3.16
C PRO A 98 -10.83 -14.95 3.61
N GLU A 99 -10.92 -13.80 4.27
CA GLU A 99 -12.20 -13.22 4.72
C GLU A 99 -13.03 -12.63 3.58
N PHE A 100 -12.38 -12.29 2.46
CA PHE A 100 -12.99 -11.74 1.26
C PHE A 100 -12.12 -12.02 0.03
N ASN A 101 -12.72 -11.89 -1.16
CA ASN A 101 -12.01 -12.10 -2.41
C ASN A 101 -11.15 -10.86 -2.78
N ILE A 102 -9.82 -11.03 -2.81
CA ILE A 102 -8.91 -9.92 -3.13
C ILE A 102 -8.95 -9.48 -4.60
N PHE A 103 -9.46 -10.34 -5.50
CA PHE A 103 -9.50 -10.05 -6.93
C PHE A 103 -10.60 -9.05 -7.30
N GLU A 104 -11.63 -8.89 -6.46
CA GLU A 104 -12.68 -7.88 -6.64
C GLU A 104 -12.13 -6.44 -6.63
N PHE A 105 -10.97 -6.22 -6.01
CA PHE A 105 -10.34 -4.88 -5.99
C PHE A 105 -9.57 -4.56 -7.29
N LEU A 106 -9.29 -5.59 -8.09
CA LEU A 106 -8.63 -5.50 -9.40
C LEU A 106 -9.64 -5.50 -10.54
N SER A 107 -10.87 -5.98 -10.32
CA SER A 107 -11.92 -5.88 -11.33
C SER A 107 -12.30 -4.41 -11.52
N CYS A 108 -12.40 -3.99 -12.79
CA CYS A 108 -12.89 -2.66 -13.16
C CYS A 108 -14.43 -2.58 -13.15
N THR A 109 -15.10 -3.57 -12.55
CA THR A 109 -16.55 -3.66 -12.33
C THR A 109 -16.86 -3.30 -10.88
#